data_AF-A0A4Z0QBI4-F1
#
_entry.id   AF-A0A4Z0QBI4-F1
#
_cell.length_a   1.000
_cell.length_b   1.000
_cell.length_c   1.000
_cell.angle_alpha   90.00
_cell.angle_beta   90.00
_cell.angle_gamma   90.00
#
_symmetry.space_group_name_H-M   'P 1'
#
loop_
_entity.id
_entity.type
_entity.pdbx_description
1 polymer ?
#
loop_
_entity_poly.entity_id
_entity_poly.type
_entity_poly.pdbx_seq_one_letter_code
_entity_poly.pdbx_strand_id
1 'polypeptide(L)' 'MQLEVILPLVAYLIVVFGVSIYAMRKRTAGTFLNEYFLGSRSMGGIVLAMTLTATYISASSFIGGPGAAYKY' A
#
# COMPACT_ATOMS: atom_id res chain seq x y z
N MET A 1 21.06 11.21 16.62
CA MET A 1 20.22 10.62 15.57
C MET A 1 18.83 10.38 16.14
N GLN A 2 17.76 10.71 15.42
CA GLN A 2 16.38 10.48 15.86
C GLN A 2 15.99 9.00 15.69
N LEU A 3 16.57 8.13 16.51
CA LEU A 3 16.34 6.69 16.45
C LEU A 3 14.87 6.31 16.64
N GLU A 4 14.13 7.11 17.42
CA GLU A 4 12.68 6.97 17.64
C GLU A 4 11.84 7.09 16.35
N VAL A 5 12.34 7.79 15.33
CA VAL A 5 11.66 7.94 14.04
C VAL A 5 12.21 6.95 13.01
N ILE A 6 13.53 6.75 13.01
CA ILE A 6 14.20 5.87 12.05
C ILE A 6 13.78 4.41 12.26
N LEU A 7 13.68 3.97 13.51
CA LEU A 7 13.33 2.58 13.84
C LEU A 7 11.95 2.18 13.28
N PRO A 8 10.84 2.90 13.56
CA PRO A 8 9.53 2.54 13.01
C PRO A 8 9.47 2.67 11.48
N LEU A 9 10.20 3.63 10.89
CA LEU A 9 10.28 3.76 9.43
C LEU A 9 10.92 2.53 8.78
N VAL A 10 12.08 2.09 9.30
CA VAL A 10 12.78 0.90 8.79
C VAL A 10 11.92 -0.35 9.02
N ALA A 11 11.30 -0.49 10.20
CA ALA A 11 10.40 -1.60 10.48
C ALA A 11 9.21 -1.65 9.50
N TYR A 12 8.58 -0.50 9.23
CA TYR A 12 7.50 -0.38 8.25
C TYR A 12 7.94 -0.84 6.86
N LEU A 13 9.10 -0.38 6.39
CA LEU A 13 9.63 -0.79 5.09
C LEU A 13 9.91 -2.30 5.03
N ILE A 14 10.52 -2.87 6.07
CA ILE A 14 10.78 -4.32 6.16
C ILE A 14 9.47 -5.11 6.06
N VAL A 15 8.42 -4.67 6.77
CA VAL A 15 7.10 -5.32 6.72
C VAL A 15 6.52 -5.26 5.31
N VAL A 16 6.52 -4.07 4.67
CA VAL A 16 5.99 -3.89 3.31
C VAL A 16 6.72 -4.80 2.32
N PHE A 17 8.06 -4.77 2.30
CA PHE A 17 8.83 -5.64 1.42
C PHE A 17 8.65 -7.12 1.72
N GLY A 18 8.58 -7.50 3.00
CA GLY A 18 8.34 -8.87 3.44
C GLY A 18 7.01 -9.40 2.93
N VAL A 19 5.93 -8.62 3.05
CA VAL A 19 4.60 -8.96 2.52
C VAL A 19 4.63 -9.06 0.99
N SER A 20 5.31 -8.13 0.30
CA SER A 20 5.45 -8.18 -1.16
C SER A 20 6.16 -9.46 -1.63
N ILE A 21 7.29 -9.83 -0.99
CA ILE A 21 8.03 -11.04 -1.32
C ILE A 21 7.21 -12.29 -1.03
N TYR A 22 6.51 -12.33 0.11
CA TYR A 22 5.62 -13.44 0.45
C TYR A 22 4.51 -13.61 -0.62
N ALA A 23 3.85 -12.51 -1.00
CA ALA A 23 2.81 -12.52 -2.01
C ALA A 23 3.33 -12.97 -3.39
N MET A 24 4.52 -12.51 -3.78
CA MET A 24 5.17 -12.95 -5.03
C MET A 24 5.46 -14.46 -5.03
N ARG A 25 5.92 -15.01 -3.91
CA ARG A 25 6.22 -16.46 -3.79
C ARG A 25 4.98 -17.34 -3.77
N LYS A 26 3.84 -16.82 -3.30
CA LYS A 26 2.57 -17.56 -3.21
C LYS A 26 1.77 -17.59 -4.52
N ARG A 27 2.24 -16.92 -5.57
CA ARG A 27 1.65 -17.01 -6.92
C ARG A 27 1.75 -18.45 -7.41
N THR A 28 0.61 -19.14 -7.49
CA THR A 28 0.56 -20.57 -7.84
C THR A 28 -0.39 -20.75 -9.01
N ALA A 29 0.21 -20.86 -10.21
CA ALA A 29 -0.32 -21.35 -11.48
C ALA A 29 -1.69 -20.80 -11.96
N GLY A 30 -1.61 -19.82 -12.87
CA GLY A 30 -2.69 -19.25 -13.69
C GLY A 30 -2.10 -18.40 -14.83
N THR A 31 -2.93 -17.83 -15.70
CA THR A 31 -2.43 -16.86 -16.69
C THR A 31 -1.98 -15.59 -15.97
N PHE A 32 -0.75 -15.12 -16.25
CA PHE A 32 -0.16 -13.92 -15.62
C PHE A 32 -1.13 -12.74 -15.58
N LEU A 33 -1.88 -12.52 -16.67
CA LEU A 33 -2.84 -11.43 -16.77
C LEU A 33 -3.93 -11.50 -15.68
N ASN A 34 -4.41 -12.69 -15.33
CA ASN A 34 -5.49 -12.87 -14.37
C ASN A 34 -4.98 -12.69 -12.92
N GLU A 35 -3.82 -13.25 -12.59
CA GLU A 35 -3.26 -13.09 -11.24
C GLU A 35 -2.73 -11.67 -11.00
N TYR A 36 -2.06 -11.07 -11.99
CA TYR A 36 -1.41 -9.77 -11.81
C TYR A 36 -2.39 -8.60 -11.90
N PHE A 37 -3.31 -8.58 -12.88
CA PHE A 37 -4.24 -7.46 -13.06
C PHE A 37 -5.58 -7.65 -12.34
N LEU A 38 -6.08 -8.88 -12.24
CA LEU A 38 -7.39 -9.15 -11.63
C LEU A 38 -7.28 -9.68 -10.21
N GLY A 39 -6.07 -9.99 -9.71
CA GLY A 39 -5.88 -10.59 -8.39
C GLY A 39 -6.73 -11.84 -8.21
N SER A 40 -6.83 -12.66 -9.27
CA SER A 40 -7.72 -13.83 -9.39
C SER A 40 -9.20 -13.58 -9.04
N ARG A 41 -9.64 -12.32 -9.03
CA ARG A 41 -10.97 -11.88 -8.54
C ARG A 41 -11.28 -12.33 -7.12
N SER A 42 -10.27 -12.66 -6.33
CA SER A 42 -10.44 -13.16 -4.96
C SER A 42 -10.47 -12.03 -3.91
N MET A 43 -10.20 -10.79 -4.31
CA MET A 43 -10.26 -9.65 -3.39
C MET A 43 -11.71 -9.33 -3.04
N GLY A 44 -12.08 -9.48 -1.77
CA GLY A 44 -13.39 -9.09 -1.27
C GLY A 44 -13.61 -7.56 -1.29
N GLY A 45 -14.87 -7.13 -1.18
CA GLY A 45 -15.26 -5.72 -1.31
C GLY A 45 -14.54 -4.76 -0.34
N ILE A 46 -14.27 -5.19 0.89
CA ILE A 46 -13.57 -4.37 1.90
C ILE A 46 -12.11 -4.14 1.48
N VAL A 47 -11.41 -5.19 1.05
CA VAL A 47 -10.01 -5.10 0.62
C VAL A 47 -9.88 -4.21 -0.62
N LEU A 48 -10.83 -4.33 -1.55
CA LEU A 48 -10.93 -3.46 -2.73
C LEU A 48 -11.16 -2.00 -2.32
N ALA A 49 -12.10 -1.72 -1.42
CA ALA A 49 -12.36 -0.37 -0.93
C ALA A 49 -11.12 0.25 -0.27
N MET A 50 -10.43 -0.49 0.60
CA MET A 50 -9.19 -0.03 1.23
C MET A 50 -8.10 0.27 0.19
N THR A 51 -7.96 -0.57 -0.83
CA THR A 51 -6.96 -0.40 -1.90
C THR A 51 -7.25 0.87 -2.72
N LEU A 52 -8.53 1.11 -3.04
CA LEU A 52 -8.95 2.33 -3.72
C LEU A 52 -8.68 3.56 -2.86
N THR A 53 -9.11 3.55 -1.60
CA THR A 53 -8.86 4.66 -0.67
C THR A 53 -7.37 4.95 -0.53
N ALA A 54 -6.53 3.92 -0.36
CA ALA A 54 -5.09 4.07 -0.30
C ALA A 54 -4.47 4.61 -1.61
N THR A 55 -5.05 4.28 -2.76
CA THR A 55 -4.59 4.81 -4.05
C THR A 55 -4.93 6.30 -4.22
N TYR A 56 -6.09 6.72 -3.73
CA TYR A 56 -6.51 8.12 -3.75
C TYR A 56 -5.80 8.99 -2.70
N ILE A 57 -5.36 8.40 -1.58
CA ILE A 57 -4.61 9.11 -0.54
C ILE A 57 -3.12 8.96 -0.82
N SER A 58 -2.48 10.05 -1.25
CA SER A 58 -1.04 10.09 -1.44
C SER A 58 -0.38 11.12 -0.51
N ALA A 59 0.95 11.17 -0.51
CA ALA A 59 1.70 12.18 0.24
C ALA A 59 1.28 13.62 -0.13
N SER A 60 0.91 13.86 -1.40
CA SER A 60 0.42 15.17 -1.83
C SER A 60 -0.93 15.50 -1.22
N SER A 61 -1.83 14.53 -1.11
CA SER A 61 -3.12 14.70 -0.42
C SER A 61 -2.91 14.95 1.07
N PHE A 62 -1.99 14.21 1.70
CA PHE A 62 -1.72 14.30 3.13
C PHE A 62 -1.11 15.64 3.56
N ILE A 63 -0.20 16.19 2.75
CA ILE A 63 0.44 17.49 3.03
C ILE A 63 -0.42 18.64 2.48
N GLY A 64 -0.95 18.49 1.28
CA GLY A 64 -1.66 19.54 0.54
C GLY A 64 -3.02 19.88 1.13
N GLY A 65 -3.76 18.91 1.67
CA GLY A 65 -5.07 19.16 2.31
C GLY A 65 -4.97 20.11 3.50
N PRO A 66 -4.20 19.76 4.56
CA PRO A 66 -3.96 20.66 5.68
C PRO A 66 -3.28 21.97 5.27
N GLY A 67 -2.36 21.92 4.29
CA GLY A 67 -1.71 23.13 3.77
C GLY A 67 -2.67 24.11 3.10
N ALA A 68 -3.67 23.60 2.37
CA ALA A 68 -4.72 24.42 1.78
C ALA A 68 -5.65 24.99 2.86
N ALA A 69 -6.09 24.16 3.81
CA ALA A 69 -6.94 24.60 4.93
C ALA A 69 -6.25 25.59 5.89
N TYR A 70 -4.91 25.60 5.93
CA TYR A 70 -4.15 26.58 6.69
C TYR A 70 -4.05 27.93 5.97
N LYS A 71 -4.01 27.91 4.63
CA LYS A 71 -3.80 29.11 3.81
C LYS A 71 -5.10 29.87 3.52
N TYR A 72 -6.21 29.16 3.36
CA TYR A 72 -7.54 29.70 3.04
C TYR A 72 -8.47 29.52 4.23
#